data_AF-I4BXS2-F1
#
_entry.id   AF-I4BXS2-F1
#
_cell.length_a   1.000
_cell.length_b   1.000
_cell.length_c   1.000
_cell.angle_alpha   90.00
_cell.angle_beta   90.00
_cell.angle_gamma   90.00
#
_symmetry.space_group_name_H-M   'P 1'
#
loop_
_entity.id
_entity.type
_entity.pdbx_description
1 polymer ?
#
loop_
_entity_poly.entity_id
_entity_poly.type
_entity_poly.pdbx_seq_one_letter_code
_entity_poly.pdbx_strand_id
1 'polypeptide(L)'
;MYVEIDGEKRDVRELVIEALEETKKYIPVVIQGVDLVADKLEKEETQEALDLMAKLMEGISWVMKVIQNSIMLLGLKGENVADGKLIEASQALTHSLEDAMPSLQDGKFFELAYRLREEILPRFRDMKPYVDELHDIATKEE
;
A
#
# COMPACT_ATOMS: atom_id res chain seq x y z
N MET A 1 23.05 -4.24 -9.67
CA MET A 1 23.86 -3.70 -8.53
C MET A 1 23.87 -4.79 -7.49
N TYR A 2 24.96 -5.03 -6.75
CA TYR A 2 24.97 -6.14 -5.77
C TYR A 2 25.08 -5.63 -4.35
N VAL A 3 24.43 -6.33 -3.43
CA VAL A 3 24.51 -6.12 -1.98
C VAL A 3 24.84 -7.44 -1.30
N GLU A 4 25.51 -7.35 -0.15
CA GLU A 4 25.76 -8.51 0.71
C GLU A 4 24.67 -8.59 1.77
N ILE A 5 23.94 -9.71 1.81
CA ILE A 5 22.88 -9.98 2.78
C ILE A 5 23.15 -11.37 3.34
N ASP A 6 23.25 -11.47 4.67
CA ASP A 6 23.53 -12.73 5.38
C ASP A 6 24.76 -13.50 4.86
N GLY A 7 25.77 -12.78 4.35
CA GLY A 7 27.00 -13.34 3.77
C GLY A 7 26.88 -13.78 2.31
N GLU A 8 25.73 -13.55 1.66
CA GLU A 8 25.49 -13.87 0.26
C GLU A 8 25.41 -12.59 -0.59
N LYS A 9 26.04 -12.63 -1.77
CA LYS A 9 26.00 -11.54 -2.74
C LYS A 9 24.75 -11.68 -3.62
N ARG A 10 23.79 -10.76 -3.47
CA ARG A 10 22.51 -10.77 -4.20
C ARG A 10 22.37 -9.56 -5.11
N ASP A 11 21.74 -9.73 -6.28
CA ASP A 11 21.44 -8.60 -7.15
C ASP A 11 20.27 -7.81 -6.56
N VAL A 12 20.44 -6.49 -6.44
CA VAL A 12 19.41 -5.54 -6.01
C VAL A 12 18.16 -5.67 -6.87
N ARG A 13 18.29 -5.94 -8.16
CA ARG A 13 17.14 -6.12 -9.06
C ARG A 13 16.35 -7.37 -8.71
N GLU A 14 17.01 -8.49 -8.41
CA GLU A 14 16.32 -9.71 -7.95
C GLU A 14 15.55 -9.45 -6.66
N LEU A 15 16.16 -8.74 -5.70
CA LEU A 15 15.50 -8.36 -4.45
C LEU A 15 14.28 -7.45 -4.66
N VAL A 16 14.37 -6.52 -5.63
CA VAL A 16 13.24 -5.68 -6.01
C VAL A 16 12.11 -6.52 -6.64
N ILE A 17 12.44 -7.47 -7.51
CA ILE A 17 11.45 -8.39 -8.11
C ILE A 17 10.75 -9.18 -7.02
N GLU A 18 11.50 -9.81 -6.11
CA GLU A 18 10.95 -10.58 -4.98
C GLU A 18 10.01 -9.72 -4.11
N ALA A 19 10.43 -8.49 -3.76
CA ALA A 19 9.61 -7.58 -2.98
C ALA A 19 8.32 -7.17 -3.70
N LEU A 20 8.37 -6.92 -5.01
CA LEU A 20 7.21 -6.57 -5.82
C LEU A 20 6.26 -7.76 -6.00
N GLU A 21 6.77 -8.98 -6.17
CA GLU A 21 5.96 -10.20 -6.22
C GLU A 21 5.19 -10.43 -4.92
N GLU A 22 5.86 -10.30 -3.77
CA GLU A 22 5.21 -10.39 -2.46
C GLU A 22 4.18 -9.26 -2.28
N THR A 23 4.49 -8.05 -2.76
CA THR A 23 3.55 -6.92 -2.72
C THR A 23 2.29 -7.18 -3.54
N LYS A 24 2.42 -7.79 -4.72
CA LYS A 24 1.27 -8.17 -5.56
C LYS A 24 0.36 -9.20 -4.86
N LYS A 25 0.95 -10.14 -4.11
CA LYS A 25 0.21 -11.11 -3.29
C LYS A 25 -0.43 -10.45 -2.07
N TYR A 26 0.20 -9.41 -1.52
CA TYR A 26 -0.23 -8.74 -0.29
C TYR A 26 -1.34 -7.70 -0.51
N ILE A 27 -1.39 -7.00 -1.66
CA ILE A 27 -2.44 -6.01 -1.97
C ILE A 27 -3.87 -6.56 -1.75
N PRO A 28 -4.23 -7.76 -2.26
CA PRO A 28 -5.55 -8.35 -2.00
C PRO A 28 -5.84 -8.58 -0.51
N VAL A 29 -4.82 -8.89 0.30
CA VAL A 29 -4.94 -9.08 1.75
C VAL A 29 -5.23 -7.77 2.44
N VAL A 30 -4.55 -6.69 2.06
CA VAL A 30 -4.81 -5.34 2.59
C VAL A 30 -6.23 -4.87 2.21
N ILE A 31 -6.65 -5.09 0.96
CA ILE A 31 -8.02 -4.79 0.51
C ILE A 31 -9.06 -5.50 1.38
N GLN A 32 -8.90 -6.80 1.60
CA GLN A 32 -9.78 -7.57 2.49
C GLN A 32 -9.73 -7.07 3.94
N GLY A 33 -8.56 -6.62 4.40
CA GLY A 33 -8.39 -5.98 5.70
C GLY A 33 -9.21 -4.70 5.85
N VAL A 34 -9.27 -3.86 4.81
CA VAL A 34 -10.11 -2.64 4.82
C VAL A 34 -11.59 -3.02 4.98
N ASP A 35 -12.07 -3.96 4.17
CA ASP A 35 -13.46 -4.42 4.22
C ASP A 35 -13.80 -5.04 5.58
N LEU A 36 -12.90 -5.86 6.14
CA LEU A 36 -13.08 -6.49 7.45
C LEU A 36 -13.15 -5.45 8.58
N VAL A 37 -12.28 -4.43 8.57
CA VAL A 37 -12.31 -3.37 9.58
C VAL A 37 -13.62 -2.60 9.47
N ALA A 38 -14.06 -2.24 8.26
CA ALA A 38 -15.32 -1.55 8.03
C ALA A 38 -16.52 -2.37 8.53
N ASP A 39 -16.59 -3.67 8.19
CA ASP A 39 -17.63 -4.59 8.67
C ASP A 39 -17.70 -4.62 10.20
N LYS A 40 -16.54 -4.66 10.88
CA LYS A 40 -16.49 -4.73 12.34
C LYS A 40 -16.92 -3.43 13.01
N LEU A 41 -16.55 -2.29 12.43
CA LEU A 41 -17.03 -0.98 12.88
C LEU A 41 -18.55 -0.88 12.75
N GLU A 42 -19.13 -1.35 11.63
CA GLU A 42 -20.57 -1.36 11.37
C GLU A 42 -21.34 -2.31 12.31
N LYS A 43 -20.70 -3.40 12.75
CA LYS A 43 -21.26 -4.38 13.71
C LYS A 43 -21.03 -4.01 15.18
N GLU A 44 -20.45 -2.83 15.44
CA GLU A 44 -20.09 -2.38 16.79
C GLU A 44 -19.05 -3.29 17.50
N GLU A 45 -18.30 -4.08 16.73
CA GLU A 45 -17.16 -4.90 17.20
C GLU A 45 -15.90 -4.02 17.36
N THR A 46 -16.04 -2.89 18.03
CA THR A 46 -15.09 -1.76 18.00
C THR A 46 -13.68 -2.14 18.43
N GLN A 47 -13.51 -2.87 19.53
CA GLN A 47 -12.17 -3.20 20.03
C GLN A 47 -11.37 -4.00 19.01
N GLU A 48 -12.00 -5.01 18.39
CA GLU A 48 -11.34 -5.83 17.38
C GLU A 48 -11.09 -5.04 16.09
N ALA A 49 -12.02 -4.16 15.71
CA ALA A 49 -11.84 -3.26 14.57
C ALA A 49 -10.63 -2.33 14.76
N LEU A 50 -10.45 -1.77 15.96
CA LEU A 50 -9.32 -0.88 16.29
C LEU A 50 -7.98 -1.63 16.28
N ASP A 51 -7.94 -2.86 16.82
CA ASP A 51 -6.74 -3.70 16.80
C ASP A 51 -6.33 -4.07 15.36
N LEU A 52 -7.32 -4.30 14.49
CA LEU A 52 -7.08 -4.57 13.07
C LEU A 52 -6.73 -3.31 12.27
N MET A 53 -7.26 -2.15 12.65
CA MET A 53 -6.96 -0.88 12.01
C MET A 53 -5.47 -0.56 12.03
N ALA A 54 -4.78 -0.77 13.16
CA ALA A 54 -3.34 -0.54 13.25
C ALA A 54 -2.56 -1.39 12.22
N LYS A 55 -2.91 -2.68 12.10
CA LYS A 55 -2.30 -3.60 11.12
C LYS A 55 -2.63 -3.22 9.69
N LEU A 56 -3.85 -2.73 9.45
CA LEU A 56 -4.25 -2.23 8.14
C LEU A 56 -3.41 -1.01 7.72
N MET A 57 -3.23 -0.05 8.63
CA MET A 57 -2.41 1.15 8.39
C MET A 57 -0.95 0.79 8.10
N GLU A 58 -0.40 -0.16 8.85
CA GLU A 58 0.94 -0.72 8.60
C GLU A 58 1.02 -1.37 7.20
N GLY A 59 0.01 -2.15 6.82
CA GLY A 59 -0.05 -2.80 5.51
C GLY A 59 -0.08 -1.80 4.35
N ILE A 60 -0.90 -0.75 4.45
CA ILE A 60 -0.94 0.34 3.46
C ILE A 60 0.42 1.04 3.37
N SER A 61 1.00 1.41 4.52
CA SER A 61 2.31 2.07 4.59
C SER A 61 3.42 1.22 3.96
N TRP A 62 3.41 -0.10 4.22
CA TRP A 62 4.37 -1.03 3.68
C TRP A 62 4.32 -1.08 2.14
N VAL A 63 3.13 -1.17 1.55
CA VAL A 63 2.98 -1.15 0.07
C VAL A 63 3.54 0.14 -0.52
N MET A 64 3.21 1.30 0.06
CA MET A 64 3.74 2.58 -0.42
C MET A 64 5.27 2.63 -0.34
N LYS A 65 5.85 2.08 0.73
CA LYS A 65 7.29 2.02 0.93
C LYS A 65 7.98 1.10 -0.08
N VAL A 66 7.39 -0.04 -0.43
CA VAL A 66 7.93 -0.92 -1.48
C VAL A 66 7.95 -0.20 -2.83
N ILE A 67 6.86 0.51 -3.19
CA ILE A 67 6.81 1.30 -4.43
C ILE A 67 7.94 2.32 -4.47
N GLN A 68 8.06 3.14 -3.42
CA GLN A 68 9.09 4.20 -3.34
C GLN A 68 10.51 3.64 -3.41
N ASN A 69 10.79 2.57 -2.65
CA ASN A 69 12.10 1.93 -2.64
C ASN A 69 12.43 1.30 -4.00
N SER A 70 11.45 0.67 -4.66
CA SER A 70 11.66 0.04 -5.97
C SER A 70 12.00 1.08 -7.03
N ILE A 71 11.30 2.23 -7.04
CA ILE A 71 11.62 3.35 -7.93
C ILE A 71 13.06 3.82 -7.72
N MET A 72 13.45 4.03 -6.47
CA MET A 72 14.80 4.49 -6.12
C MET A 72 15.87 3.47 -6.56
N LEU A 73 15.68 2.20 -6.25
CA LEU A 73 16.66 1.13 -6.51
C LEU A 73 16.78 0.79 -7.99
N LEU A 74 15.70 0.96 -8.77
CA LEU A 74 15.71 0.82 -10.22
C LEU A 74 16.19 2.09 -10.94
N GLY A 75 16.48 3.18 -10.22
CA GLY A 75 16.92 4.44 -10.82
C GLY A 75 15.85 5.15 -11.64
N LEU A 76 14.58 4.91 -11.32
CA LEU A 76 13.42 5.49 -12.01
C LEU A 76 13.00 6.81 -11.39
N LYS A 77 12.17 7.56 -12.13
CA LYS A 77 11.37 8.66 -11.60
C LYS A 77 9.91 8.25 -11.58
N GLY A 78 9.13 8.73 -10.60
CA GLY A 78 7.70 8.38 -10.49
C GLY A 78 6.87 8.75 -11.72
N GLU A 79 7.27 9.78 -12.47
CA GLU A 79 6.64 10.19 -13.74
C GLU A 79 6.80 9.15 -14.88
N ASN A 80 7.75 8.21 -14.74
CA ASN A 80 8.03 7.16 -15.72
C ASN A 80 7.33 5.84 -15.38
N VAL A 81 6.44 5.80 -14.37
CA VAL A 81 5.79 4.57 -13.90
C VAL A 81 4.28 4.68 -14.12
N ALA A 82 3.72 3.68 -14.78
CA ALA A 82 2.29 3.56 -15.11
C ALA A 82 1.79 4.79 -15.88
N ASP A 83 0.83 5.54 -15.32
CA ASP A 83 0.27 6.75 -15.93
C ASP A 83 1.05 8.03 -15.56
N GLY A 84 2.15 7.90 -14.82
CA GLY A 84 3.00 9.00 -14.36
C GLY A 84 2.45 9.79 -13.17
N LYS A 85 1.32 9.37 -12.57
CA LYS A 85 0.62 10.11 -11.52
C LYS A 85 0.86 9.61 -10.10
N LEU A 86 1.95 8.87 -9.88
CA LEU A 86 2.21 8.23 -8.59
C LEU A 86 2.18 9.20 -7.40
N ILE A 87 2.72 10.42 -7.61
CA ILE A 87 2.74 11.44 -6.57
C ILE A 87 1.31 11.87 -6.21
N GLU A 88 0.47 12.11 -7.22
CA GLU A 88 -0.94 12.49 -7.03
C GLU A 88 -1.71 11.36 -6.34
N ALA A 89 -1.53 10.11 -6.77
CA ALA A 89 -2.16 8.94 -6.17
C ALA A 89 -1.74 8.75 -4.70
N SER A 90 -0.43 8.86 -4.40
CA SER A 90 0.09 8.74 -3.04
C SER A 90 -0.40 9.86 -2.13
N GLN A 91 -0.47 11.10 -2.63
CA GLN A 91 -1.00 12.25 -1.90
C GLN A 91 -2.49 12.09 -1.64
N ALA A 92 -3.27 11.65 -2.62
CA ALA A 92 -4.68 11.38 -2.45
C ALA A 92 -4.89 10.30 -1.37
N LEU A 93 -4.18 9.17 -1.44
CA LEU A 93 -4.30 8.13 -0.41
C LEU A 93 -3.95 8.67 0.99
N THR A 94 -2.82 9.38 1.11
CA THR A 94 -2.40 10.00 2.39
C THR A 94 -3.47 10.94 2.93
N HIS A 95 -4.04 11.80 2.08
CA HIS A 95 -5.07 12.74 2.49
C HIS A 95 -6.34 12.03 2.99
N SER A 96 -6.75 10.94 2.34
CA SER A 96 -7.89 10.14 2.83
C SER A 96 -7.63 9.50 4.19
N LEU A 97 -6.39 9.08 4.45
CA LEU A 97 -6.02 8.53 5.75
C LEU A 97 -6.05 9.61 6.84
N GLU A 98 -5.59 10.82 6.52
CA GLU A 98 -5.65 11.99 7.41
C GLU A 98 -7.09 12.41 7.69
N ASP A 99 -7.94 12.47 6.65
CA ASP A 99 -9.36 12.85 6.75
C ASP A 99 -10.20 11.83 7.53
N ALA A 100 -9.77 10.57 7.62
CA ALA A 100 -10.40 9.55 8.44
C ALA A 100 -10.03 9.65 9.94
N MET A 101 -8.95 10.35 10.28
CA MET A 101 -8.45 10.45 11.65
C MET A 101 -9.45 11.09 12.64
N PRO A 102 -10.17 12.18 12.28
CA PRO A 102 -11.20 12.73 13.16
C PRO A 102 -12.32 11.74 13.48
N SER A 103 -12.77 10.95 12.49
CA SER A 103 -13.81 9.93 12.73
C SER A 103 -13.34 8.86 13.71
N LEU A 104 -12.06 8.49 13.65
CA LEU A 104 -11.42 7.58 14.61
C LEU A 104 -11.33 8.21 16.02
N GLN A 105 -10.87 9.45 16.13
CA GLN A 105 -10.68 10.15 17.40
C GLN A 105 -11.99 10.46 18.12
N ASP A 106 -13.02 10.83 17.36
CA ASP A 106 -14.34 11.18 17.88
C ASP A 106 -15.23 9.94 18.13
N GLY A 107 -14.76 8.73 17.81
CA GLY A 107 -15.54 7.49 17.93
C GLY A 107 -16.70 7.39 16.94
N LYS A 108 -16.64 8.10 15.81
CA LYS A 108 -17.66 8.08 14.74
C LYS A 108 -17.45 6.86 13.84
N PHE A 109 -17.68 5.66 14.39
CA PHE A 109 -17.31 4.40 13.73
C PHE A 109 -18.04 4.11 12.42
N PHE A 110 -19.31 4.49 12.28
CA PHE A 110 -20.03 4.38 11.01
C PHE A 110 -19.45 5.31 9.94
N GLU A 111 -19.07 6.53 10.30
CA GLU A 111 -18.42 7.46 9.36
C GLU A 111 -17.03 6.92 8.97
N LEU A 112 -16.28 6.38 9.94
CA LEU A 112 -14.99 5.76 9.68
C LEU A 112 -15.12 4.55 8.73
N ALA A 113 -16.11 3.68 8.92
CA ALA A 113 -16.39 2.57 8.03
C ALA A 113 -16.72 3.04 6.60
N TYR A 114 -17.54 4.08 6.47
CA TYR A 114 -17.83 4.71 5.18
C TYR A 114 -16.55 5.22 4.50
N ARG A 115 -15.72 5.99 5.21
CA ARG A 115 -14.46 6.52 4.66
C ARG A 115 -13.50 5.42 4.24
N LEU A 116 -13.41 4.34 5.01
CA LEU A 116 -12.62 3.18 4.63
C LEU A 116 -13.03 2.62 3.26
N ARG A 117 -14.33 2.41 3.04
CA ARG A 117 -14.85 1.80 1.80
C ARG A 117 -14.85 2.75 0.60
N GLU A 118 -15.26 3.98 0.82
CA GLU A 118 -15.57 4.92 -0.27
C GLU A 118 -14.41 5.86 -0.59
N GLU A 119 -13.47 6.05 0.34
CA GLU A 119 -12.36 7.00 0.17
C GLU A 119 -11.01 6.29 0.16
N ILE A 120 -10.69 5.50 1.19
CA ILE A 120 -9.37 4.88 1.36
C ILE A 120 -9.21 3.68 0.42
N LEU A 121 -10.18 2.77 0.39
CA LEU A 121 -10.09 1.55 -0.40
C LEU A 121 -9.92 1.80 -1.91
N PRO A 122 -10.66 2.71 -2.56
CA PRO A 122 -10.47 3.00 -3.98
C PRO A 122 -9.08 3.58 -4.23
N ARG A 123 -8.63 4.54 -3.42
CA ARG A 123 -7.30 5.16 -3.55
C ARG A 123 -6.17 4.14 -3.33
N PHE A 124 -6.36 3.19 -2.43
CA PHE A 124 -5.40 2.10 -2.24
C PHE A 124 -5.36 1.14 -3.44
N ARG A 125 -6.51 0.84 -4.05
CA ARG A 125 -6.57 0.02 -5.28
C ARG A 125 -5.84 0.68 -6.44
N ASP A 126 -5.89 2.01 -6.53
CA ASP A 126 -5.17 2.78 -7.54
C ASP A 126 -3.64 2.68 -7.40
N MET A 127 -3.12 2.13 -6.29
CA MET A 127 -1.68 1.88 -6.14
C MET A 127 -1.21 0.63 -6.90
N LYS A 128 -2.13 -0.31 -7.21
CA LYS A 128 -1.79 -1.60 -7.83
C LYS A 128 -1.09 -1.46 -9.19
N PRO A 129 -1.56 -0.61 -10.14
CA PRO A 129 -0.91 -0.44 -11.44
C PRO A 129 0.57 -0.05 -11.34
N TYR A 130 0.96 0.73 -10.33
CA TYR A 130 2.36 1.12 -10.12
C TYR A 130 3.22 -0.07 -9.70
N VAL A 131 2.70 -0.96 -8.84
CA VAL A 131 3.39 -2.20 -8.45
C VAL A 131 3.53 -3.13 -9.66
N ASP A 132 2.47 -3.26 -10.46
CA ASP A 132 2.50 -4.09 -11.67
C ASP A 132 3.54 -3.57 -12.67
N GLU A 133 3.55 -2.27 -12.97
CA GLU A 133 4.50 -1.67 -13.91
C GLU A 133 5.94 -1.76 -13.41
N LEU A 134 6.18 -1.51 -12.12
CA LEU A 134 7.52 -1.64 -11.54
C LEU A 134 8.06 -3.07 -11.68
N HIS A 135 7.19 -4.05 -11.48
CA HIS A 135 7.54 -5.46 -11.63
C HIS A 135 7.88 -5.77 -13.10
N ASP A 136 7.08 -5.26 -14.04
CA ASP A 136 7.31 -5.40 -15.47
C ASP A 136 8.63 -4.76 -15.93
N ILE A 137 8.94 -3.55 -15.45
CA ILE A 137 10.22 -2.88 -15.74
C ILE A 137 11.39 -3.69 -15.18
N ALA A 138 11.28 -4.16 -13.95
CA ALA A 138 12.35 -4.93 -13.30
C ALA A 138 12.67 -6.23 -14.04
N THR A 139 11.66 -6.85 -14.67
CA THR A 139 11.77 -8.15 -15.36
C THR A 139 12.08 -8.07 -16.86
N LYS A 140 11.84 -6.92 -17.53
CA LYS A 140 12.01 -6.78 -19.00
C LYS A 140 13.40 -6.32 -19.47
N GLU A 141 14.21 -5.74 -18.59
CA GLU A 141 15.57 -5.31 -18.95
C GLU A 141 16.57 -6.48 -18.81
N GLU A 142 16.77 -7.20 -19.92
CA GLU A 142 17.95 -8.04 -20.22
C GLU A 142 18.89 -7.35 -21.23
#